data_AF-W2WYF4-F1
#
_entry.id   AF-W2WYF4-F1
#
_cell.length_a   1.000
_cell.length_b   1.000
_cell.length_c   1.000
_cell.angle_alpha   90.00
_cell.angle_beta   90.00
_cell.angle_gamma   90.00
#
_symmetry.space_group_name_H-M   'P 1'
#
loop_
_entity.id
_entity.type
_entity.pdbx_description
1 polymer ?
#
loop_
_entity_poly.entity_id
_entity_poly.type
_entity_poly.pdbx_seq_one_letter_code
_entity_poly.pdbx_strand_id
1 'polypeptide(L)'
;MTRPTIKGTKKKKRKQYKSVRVEYGHKQDILNYIHAAGKERQSKQQLISKWRANDSKTKAACESGHARHLNFRERGMAAVLSKEAEEDIVLWINTLRKDGAPVSRTMLN
;
A
#
# COMPACT_ATOMS: atom_id res chain seq x y z
N MET A 1 -27.04 5.51 38.82
CA MET A 1 -25.62 5.09 38.88
C MET A 1 -24.76 6.24 38.36
N THR A 2 -23.88 6.79 39.19
CA THR A 2 -23.08 7.98 38.84
C THR A 2 -21.82 7.56 38.09
N ARG A 3 -21.58 8.14 36.91
CA ARG A 3 -20.41 7.83 36.07
C ARG A 3 -19.13 8.28 36.77
N PRO A 4 -18.11 7.42 36.94
CA PRO A 4 -16.88 7.81 37.60
C PRO A 4 -16.22 8.95 36.84
N THR A 5 -15.96 10.06 37.55
CA THR A 5 -15.28 11.25 37.03
C THR A 5 -13.84 11.22 37.50
N ILE A 6 -12.90 11.13 36.55
CA ILE A 6 -11.46 11.10 36.81
C ILE A 6 -11.02 12.51 37.20
N LYS A 7 -10.69 12.74 38.48
CA LYS A 7 -10.07 13.98 38.96
C LYS A 7 -8.57 13.79 39.19
N GLY A 8 -7.76 14.64 38.56
CA GLY A 8 -6.29 14.73 38.71
C GLY A 8 -5.50 13.92 37.67
N THR A 9 -4.29 14.28 37.21
CA THR A 9 -3.45 15.48 37.27
C THR A 9 -2.45 15.34 36.11
N LYS A 10 -2.12 16.46 35.43
CA LYS A 10 -1.27 16.61 34.23
C LYS A 10 -1.94 16.16 32.90
N LYS A 11 -2.08 17.11 31.96
CA LYS A 11 -2.51 16.86 30.57
C LYS A 11 -1.49 15.92 29.88
N LYS A 12 -1.67 14.60 29.97
CA LYS A 12 -0.92 13.66 29.12
C LYS A 12 -1.25 13.98 27.66
N LYS A 13 -0.24 14.26 26.84
CA LYS A 13 -0.43 14.47 25.40
C LYS A 13 -1.21 13.28 24.83
N ARG A 14 -2.22 13.54 24.00
CA ARG A 14 -3.01 12.48 23.36
C ARG A 14 -2.07 11.54 22.62
N LYS A 15 -2.19 10.24 22.85
CA LYS A 15 -1.42 9.22 22.13
C LYS A 15 -1.72 9.38 20.63
N GLN A 16 -0.69 9.64 19.85
CA GLN A 16 -0.78 9.68 18.38
C GLN A 16 -0.45 8.30 17.83
N TYR A 17 -1.37 7.73 17.06
CA TYR A 17 -1.13 6.50 16.33
C TYR A 17 -0.54 6.87 14.96
N LYS A 18 0.68 6.39 14.67
CA LYS A 18 1.28 6.54 13.35
C LYS A 18 0.95 5.32 12.51
N SER A 19 0.42 5.53 11.30
CA SER A 19 0.26 4.47 10.32
C SER A 19 1.63 4.19 9.70
N VAL A 20 2.15 2.98 9.90
CA VAL A 20 3.39 2.51 9.28
C VAL A 20 3.02 1.65 8.09
N ARG A 21 3.44 2.07 6.89
CA ARG A 21 3.33 1.26 5.69
C ARG A 21 4.50 0.29 5.63
N VAL A 22 4.26 -0.91 5.12
CA VAL A 22 5.23 -2.00 5.06
C VAL A 22 5.29 -2.52 3.63
N GLU A 23 6.49 -2.73 3.13
CA GLU A 23 6.77 -3.31 1.81
C GLU A 23 6.18 -4.71 1.69
N TYR A 24 5.78 -5.13 0.49
CA TYR A 24 5.22 -6.47 0.30
C TYR A 24 6.25 -7.58 0.55
N GLY A 25 7.50 -7.38 0.17
CA GLY A 25 8.59 -8.33 0.46
C GLY A 25 8.71 -8.58 1.97
N HIS A 26 8.72 -7.52 2.77
CA HIS A 26 8.77 -7.65 4.23
C HIS A 26 7.54 -8.36 4.81
N LYS A 27 6.34 -8.16 4.25
CA LYS A 27 5.16 -8.93 4.67
C LYS A 27 5.35 -10.42 4.38
N GLN A 28 5.86 -10.76 3.20
CA GLN A 28 6.12 -12.14 2.80
C GLN A 28 7.16 -12.79 3.72
N ASP A 29 8.25 -12.10 4.02
CA ASP A 29 9.32 -12.59 4.90
C ASP A 29 8.79 -12.89 6.31
N ILE A 30 7.97 -12.01 6.87
CA ILE A 30 7.36 -12.21 8.19
C ILE A 30 6.40 -13.39 8.18
N LEU A 31 5.58 -13.53 7.13
CA LEU A 31 4.66 -14.68 6.99
C LEU A 31 5.44 -15.99 6.87
N ASN A 32 6.50 -16.03 6.07
CA ASN A 32 7.38 -17.18 5.92
C ASN A 32 8.08 -17.55 7.24
N TYR A 33 8.60 -16.55 7.97
CA TYR A 33 9.21 -16.75 9.28
C TYR A 33 8.24 -17.36 10.29
N ILE A 34 7.00 -16.85 10.36
CA ILE A 34 5.98 -17.37 11.27
C ILE A 34 5.59 -18.80 10.87
N HIS A 35 5.47 -19.08 9.57
CA HIS A 35 5.15 -20.42 9.07
C HIS A 35 6.26 -21.45 9.40
N ALA A 36 7.53 -21.05 9.33
CA ALA A 36 8.66 -21.95 9.53
C ALA A 36 8.84 -22.40 10.99
N ALA A 37 8.59 -21.52 11.96
CA ALA A 37 8.61 -21.80 13.42
C ALA A 37 8.49 -20.52 14.27
N GLY A 38 8.45 -19.35 13.64
CA GLY A 38 8.45 -18.06 14.31
C GLY A 38 7.20 -17.83 15.16
N LYS A 39 7.38 -17.24 16.35
CA LYS A 39 6.26 -16.87 17.22
C LYS A 39 5.67 -15.53 16.81
N GLU A 40 4.37 -15.52 16.62
CA GLU A 40 3.58 -14.31 16.41
C GLU A 40 3.49 -13.48 17.70
N ARG A 41 3.83 -12.19 17.63
CA ARG A 41 3.60 -11.27 18.76
C ARG A 41 2.11 -10.97 18.85
N GLN A 42 1.50 -11.20 20.01
CA GLN A 42 0.08 -10.89 20.27
C GLN A 42 -0.30 -9.45 19.90
N SER A 43 0.60 -8.48 20.14
CA SER A 43 0.38 -7.07 19.79
C SER A 43 0.27 -6.78 18.29
N LYS A 44 0.66 -7.74 17.43
CA LYS A 44 0.63 -7.64 15.96
C LYS A 44 -0.36 -8.61 15.33
N GLN A 45 -1.16 -9.34 16.13
CA GLN A 45 -1.97 -10.43 15.63
C GLN A 45 -2.99 -10.01 14.58
N GLN A 46 -3.67 -8.89 14.81
CA GLN A 46 -4.63 -8.34 13.85
C GLN A 46 -3.96 -7.93 12.52
N LEU A 47 -2.75 -7.39 12.59
CA LEU A 47 -2.00 -6.97 11.42
C LEU A 47 -1.55 -8.18 10.58
N ILE A 48 -1.03 -9.21 11.25
CA ILE A 48 -0.59 -10.45 10.62
C ILE A 48 -1.80 -11.20 10.04
N SER A 49 -2.91 -11.28 10.77
CA SER A 49 -4.17 -11.84 10.24
C SER A 49 -4.63 -11.12 8.96
N LYS A 50 -4.57 -9.78 8.94
CA LYS A 50 -4.87 -9.00 7.73
C LYS A 50 -3.90 -9.30 6.58
N TRP A 51 -2.62 -9.52 6.87
CA TRP A 51 -1.64 -9.90 5.85
C TRP A 51 -1.91 -11.30 5.31
N ARG A 52 -2.24 -12.28 6.17
CA ARG A 52 -2.63 -13.63 5.75
C ARG A 52 -3.84 -13.62 4.83
N ALA A 53 -4.86 -12.83 5.14
CA ALA A 53 -6.03 -12.66 4.27
C ALA A 53 -5.69 -12.07 2.89
N ASN A 54 -4.56 -11.35 2.78
CA ASN A 54 -4.07 -10.76 1.54
C ASN A 54 -2.76 -11.41 1.05
N ASP A 55 -2.48 -12.65 1.46
CA ASP A 55 -1.23 -13.35 1.13
C ASP A 55 -1.09 -13.55 -0.39
N SER A 56 -2.16 -13.96 -1.06
CA SER A 56 -2.20 -14.09 -2.53
C SER A 56 -1.81 -12.80 -3.24
N LYS A 57 -2.39 -11.66 -2.81
CA LYS A 57 -2.07 -10.34 -3.35
C LYS A 57 -0.62 -9.92 -3.06
N THR A 58 -0.11 -10.29 -1.89
CA THR A 58 1.28 -10.01 -1.50
C THR A 58 2.27 -10.79 -2.36
N LYS A 59 2.00 -12.08 -2.60
CA LYS A 59 2.78 -12.94 -3.50
C LYS A 59 2.77 -12.42 -4.93
N ALA A 60 1.58 -12.13 -5.48
CA ALA A 60 1.46 -11.56 -6.83
C ALA A 60 2.22 -10.23 -6.98
N ALA A 61 2.20 -9.37 -5.96
CA ALA A 61 3.00 -8.15 -5.95
C ALA A 61 4.52 -8.44 -5.95
N CYS A 62 4.97 -9.45 -5.22
CA CYS A 62 6.37 -9.84 -5.20
C CYS A 62 6.82 -10.47 -6.53
N GLU A 63 6.02 -11.38 -7.09
CA GLU A 63 6.27 -12.07 -8.38
C GLU A 63 6.31 -11.09 -9.55
N SER A 64 5.48 -10.05 -9.52
CA SER A 64 5.48 -8.98 -10.53
C SER A 64 6.63 -7.97 -10.37
N GLY A 65 7.58 -8.19 -9.46
CA GLY A 65 8.75 -7.33 -9.23
C GLY A 65 8.48 -6.12 -8.32
N HIS A 66 7.30 -6.03 -7.70
CA HIS A 66 6.88 -4.91 -6.85
C HIS A 66 7.08 -5.18 -5.35
N ALA A 67 8.01 -6.06 -4.98
CA ALA A 67 8.25 -6.42 -3.57
C ALA A 67 8.55 -5.20 -2.68
N ARG A 68 9.28 -4.21 -3.19
CA ARG A 68 9.62 -2.95 -2.48
C ARG A 68 8.47 -1.94 -2.43
N HIS A 69 7.34 -2.21 -3.09
CA HIS A 69 6.23 -1.28 -3.11
C HIS A 69 5.49 -1.27 -1.77
N LEU A 70 5.10 -0.08 -1.33
CA LEU A 70 4.26 0.10 -0.13
C LEU A 70 2.77 -0.06 -0.44
N ASN A 71 2.38 0.24 -1.68
CA ASN A 71 1.03 0.12 -2.21
C ASN A 71 1.10 -0.41 -3.65
N PHE A 72 0.70 -1.66 -3.85
CA PHE A 72 0.64 -2.28 -5.17
C PHE A 72 -0.77 -2.08 -5.74
N ARG A 73 -0.82 -1.65 -6.99
CA ARG A 73 -2.03 -1.52 -7.79
C ARG A 73 -1.76 -2.20 -9.13
N GLU A 74 -2.78 -2.81 -9.68
CA GLU A 74 -2.72 -3.35 -11.04
C GLU A 74 -2.56 -2.18 -12.03
N ARG A 75 -1.92 -2.45 -13.17
CA ARG A 75 -1.87 -1.49 -14.28
C ARG A 75 -3.30 -1.19 -14.75
N GLY A 76 -3.63 0.06 -15.02
CA GLY A 76 -4.99 0.49 -15.37
C GLY A 76 -5.91 0.78 -14.18
N MET A 77 -5.44 0.61 -12.93
CA MET A 77 -6.20 0.93 -11.71
C MET A 77 -5.70 2.23 -11.05
N ALA A 78 -5.39 3.26 -11.84
CA ALA A 78 -5.22 4.59 -11.26
C ALA A 78 -6.58 5.11 -10.79
N ALA A 79 -6.59 5.86 -9.68
CA ALA A 79 -7.82 6.44 -9.15
C ALA A 79 -8.17 7.79 -9.81
N VAL A 80 -7.39 8.22 -10.80
CA VAL A 80 -7.46 9.57 -11.38
C VAL A 80 -8.17 9.56 -12.72
N LEU A 81 -7.95 8.53 -13.54
CA LEU A 81 -8.52 8.38 -14.88
C LEU A 81 -9.13 6.99 -15.03
N SER A 82 -10.16 6.87 -15.87
CA SER A 82 -10.68 5.55 -16.25
C SER A 82 -9.65 4.82 -17.13
N LYS A 83 -9.81 3.51 -17.26
CA LYS A 83 -8.92 2.68 -18.08
C LYS A 83 -8.89 3.17 -19.54
N GLU A 84 -10.05 3.50 -20.09
CA GLU A 84 -10.21 4.00 -21.46
C GLU A 84 -9.45 5.33 -21.65
N ALA A 85 -9.55 6.23 -20.66
CA ALA A 85 -8.82 7.50 -20.71
C ALA A 85 -7.29 7.32 -20.61
N GLU A 86 -6.81 6.33 -19.86
CA GLU A 86 -5.38 5.98 -19.87
C GLU A 86 -4.93 5.43 -21.23
N GLU A 87 -5.74 4.56 -21.84
CA GLU A 87 -5.46 4.00 -23.18
C GLU A 87 -5.41 5.10 -24.26
N ASP A 88 -6.32 6.06 -24.22
CA ASP A 88 -6.34 7.21 -25.13
C ASP A 88 -5.08 8.07 -24.99
N ILE A 89 -4.64 8.34 -23.75
CA ILE A 89 -3.39 9.08 -23.49
C ILE A 89 -2.19 8.30 -24.02
N VAL A 90 -2.14 6.98 -23.83
CA VAL A 90 -1.04 6.15 -24.35
C VAL A 90 -1.01 6.18 -25.88
N LEU A 91 -2.16 6.07 -26.53
CA LEU A 91 -2.27 6.17 -27.98
C LEU A 91 -1.75 7.53 -28.47
N TRP A 92 -2.21 8.61 -27.85
CA TRP A 92 -1.80 9.98 -28.17
C TRP A 92 -0.30 10.23 -27.97
N ILE A 93 0.30 9.74 -26.87
CA ILE A 93 1.75 9.83 -26.65
C ILE A 93 2.52 9.10 -27.75
N ASN A 94 2.05 7.91 -28.12
CA ASN A 94 2.72 7.08 -29.11
C ASN A 94 2.61 7.66 -30.53
N THR A 95 1.51 8.33 -30.88
CA THR A 95 1.42 9.06 -32.16
C THR A 95 2.40 10.22 -32.21
N LEU A 96 2.46 11.05 -31.17
CA LEU A 96 3.41 12.17 -31.10
C LEU A 96 4.88 11.71 -31.15
N ARG A 97 5.21 10.60 -30.48
CA ARG A 97 6.56 10.03 -30.55
C ARG A 97 6.91 9.48 -31.94
N LYS A 98 5.94 8.91 -32.67
CA LYS A 98 6.14 8.49 -34.06
C LYS A 98 6.46 9.70 -34.95
N ASP A 99 5.85 10.84 -34.67
CA ASP A 99 6.10 12.10 -35.37
C ASP A 99 7.39 12.81 -34.91
N GLY A 100 8.18 12.17 -34.02
CA GLY A 100 9.44 12.71 -33.50
C GLY A 100 9.27 13.81 -32.45
N ALA A 101 8.04 14.09 -32.01
CA ALA A 101 7.76 15.10 -31.01
C ALA A 101 7.98 14.55 -29.58
N PRO A 102 8.83 15.21 -28.76
CA PRO A 102 9.01 14.80 -27.37
C PRO A 102 7.78 15.18 -26.54
N VAL A 103 7.19 14.20 -25.85
CA VAL A 103 6.11 14.45 -24.88
C VAL A 103 6.71 14.71 -23.50
N SER A 104 6.52 15.93 -22.99
CA SER A 104 7.00 16.35 -21.67
C SER A 104 5.92 16.18 -20.60
N ARG A 105 6.33 16.16 -19.32
CA ARG A 105 5.40 15.97 -18.20
C ARG A 105 4.37 17.09 -18.07
N THR A 106 4.69 18.31 -18.49
CA THR A 106 3.74 19.45 -18.50
C THR A 106 2.59 19.27 -19.48
N MET A 107 2.71 18.36 -20.45
CA MET A 107 1.64 18.06 -21.42
C MET A 107 0.63 17.01 -20.90
N LEU A 108 0.92 16.38 -19.75
CA LEU A 108 0.16 15.26 -19.20
C LEU A 108 -0.52 15.60 -17.86
N ASN A 109 -0.60 16.89 -17.54
CA ASN A 109 -0.84 17.37 -16.18
C ASN A 109 -1.93 18.44 -16.12
#